data_AF-A0A966UEX8-F1
#
_entry.id   AF-A0A966UEX8-F1
#
_cell.length_a   1.000
_cell.length_b   1.000
_cell.length_c   1.000
_cell.angle_alpha   90.00
_cell.angle_beta   90.00
_cell.angle_gamma   90.00
#
_symmetry.space_group_name_H-M   'P 1'
#
loop_
_entity.id
_entity.type
_entity.pdbx_description
1 polymer ?
#
loop_
_entity_poly.entity_id
_entity_poly.type
_entity_poly.pdbx_seq_one_letter_code
_entity_poly.pdbx_strand_id
1 'polypeptide(L)'
;MKSLTIDSTTSKTPLPEWAVLQRKLLARLNEVAPEFVKRYTNVDGTLKWKSEFGSMDGSDDPYEAFQNLALLYAIGGNEEIYELARKTWEGITLQWTEYGQIYREFDGYYDWMHHGEGYLYFYFMGLTKPESLMDRQRARRFAQMYMGEDPLAENYDKKKKIIRSPLTGSRGPRFVVTEEDWLTHQTVLDDYLAPYEDIEGVDFASMKCQWSDPIIYRRLIEMMNKRMNRGDVPLNLNATTLVTHDYMYSHDKSEKDWVLDYL
;
A
#
# COMPACT_ATOMS: atom_id res chain seq x y z
N MET A 1 -18.23 -29.51 7.45
CA MET A 1 -18.72 -28.75 6.28
C MET A 1 -19.49 -29.70 5.38
N LYS A 2 -20.77 -29.42 5.06
CA LYS A 2 -21.47 -30.18 4.02
C LYS A 2 -20.86 -29.81 2.67
N SER A 3 -20.31 -30.79 1.97
CA SER A 3 -19.98 -30.68 0.55
C SER A 3 -21.24 -30.24 -0.19
N LEU A 4 -21.25 -29.00 -0.70
CA LEU A 4 -22.25 -28.55 -1.65
C LEU A 4 -21.89 -29.17 -3.01
N THR A 5 -22.36 -30.39 -3.22
CA THR A 5 -22.30 -31.04 -4.52
C THR A 5 -23.41 -30.41 -5.37
N ILE A 6 -23.05 -29.52 -6.29
CA ILE A 6 -24.00 -29.00 -7.28
C ILE A 6 -24.26 -30.12 -8.28
N ASP A 7 -25.35 -30.86 -8.08
CA ASP A 7 -25.83 -31.88 -9.01
C ASP A 7 -26.53 -31.18 -10.18
N SER A 8 -25.75 -30.69 -11.16
CA SER A 8 -26.25 -29.96 -12.33
C SER A 8 -26.75 -30.89 -13.45
N THR A 9 -27.33 -32.04 -13.11
CA THR A 9 -27.83 -33.02 -14.08
C THR A 9 -29.02 -32.52 -14.93
N THR A 10 -29.47 -31.27 -14.75
CA THR A 10 -30.61 -30.68 -15.47
C THR A 10 -30.29 -29.40 -16.27
N SER A 11 -29.06 -28.88 -16.29
CA SER A 11 -28.71 -27.74 -17.14
C SER A 11 -28.51 -28.19 -18.59
N LYS A 12 -29.48 -27.88 -19.47
CA LYS A 12 -29.42 -28.14 -20.92
C LYS A 12 -28.46 -27.22 -21.69
N THR A 13 -27.89 -26.21 -21.03
CA THR A 13 -26.96 -25.27 -21.65
C THR A 13 -25.54 -25.72 -21.36
N PRO A 14 -24.67 -25.91 -22.38
CA PRO A 14 -23.26 -26.20 -22.15
C PRO A 14 -22.62 -25.08 -21.33
N LEU A 15 -21.72 -25.43 -20.41
CA LEU A 15 -20.99 -24.43 -19.62
C LEU A 15 -20.25 -23.49 -20.59
N PRO A 16 -20.39 -22.16 -20.43
CA PRO A 16 -19.65 -21.22 -21.26
C PRO A 16 -18.14 -21.46 -21.19
N GLU A 17 -17.46 -21.34 -22.32
CA GLU A 17 -16.01 -21.59 -22.41
C GLU A 17 -15.20 -20.77 -21.40
N TRP A 18 -15.55 -19.49 -21.21
CA TRP A 18 -14.88 -18.61 -20.26
C TRP A 18 -14.92 -19.15 -18.82
N ALA A 19 -16.02 -19.80 -18.41
CA ALA A 19 -16.17 -20.33 -17.05
C ALA A 19 -15.26 -21.55 -16.85
N VAL A 20 -15.13 -22.40 -17.87
CA VAL A 20 -14.21 -23.53 -17.87
C VAL A 20 -12.76 -23.04 -17.82
N LEU A 21 -12.41 -22.03 -18.62
CA LEU A 21 -11.07 -21.43 -18.63
C LEU A 21 -10.73 -20.75 -17.30
N GLN A 22 -11.67 -20.03 -16.68
CA GLN A 22 -11.47 -19.43 -15.37
C GLN A 22 -11.19 -20.49 -14.29
N ARG A 23 -11.94 -21.60 -14.26
CA ARG A 23 -11.68 -22.69 -13.31
C ARG A 23 -10.32 -23.37 -13.54
N LYS A 24 -9.91 -23.55 -14.81
CA LYS A 24 -8.57 -24.05 -15.15
C LYS A 24 -7.47 -23.10 -14.70
N LEU A 25 -7.67 -21.79 -14.90
CA LEU A 25 -6.74 -20.75 -14.45
C LEU A 25 -6.59 -20.77 -12.93
N LEU A 26 -7.69 -20.75 -12.18
CA LEU A 26 -7.66 -20.81 -10.72
C LEU A 26 -6.98 -22.08 -10.19
N ALA A 27 -7.28 -23.24 -10.81
CA ALA A 27 -6.62 -24.49 -10.46
C ALA A 27 -5.11 -24.44 -10.70
N ARG A 28 -4.68 -23.85 -11.84
CA ARG A 28 -3.27 -23.69 -12.16
C ARG A 28 -2.58 -22.71 -11.21
N LEU A 29 -3.24 -21.60 -10.86
CA LEU A 29 -2.71 -20.62 -9.92
C LEU A 29 -2.54 -21.23 -8.51
N ASN A 30 -3.51 -22.01 -8.04
CA ASN A 30 -3.38 -22.74 -6.76
C ASN A 30 -2.18 -23.71 -6.75
N GLU A 31 -1.89 -24.34 -7.89
CA GLU A 31 -0.75 -25.26 -8.02
C GLU A 31 0.60 -24.54 -7.97
N VAL A 32 0.73 -23.40 -8.65
CA VAL A 32 2.03 -22.71 -8.83
C VAL A 32 2.33 -21.66 -7.75
N ALA A 33 1.32 -21.12 -7.08
CA ALA A 33 1.53 -20.09 -6.05
C ALA A 33 2.42 -20.57 -4.87
N PRO A 34 2.30 -21.81 -4.35
CA PRO A 34 3.24 -22.32 -3.35
C PRO A 34 4.70 -22.34 -3.83
N GLU A 35 4.94 -22.65 -5.10
CA GLU A 35 6.29 -22.62 -5.70
C GLU A 35 6.84 -21.20 -5.75
N PHE A 36 6.01 -20.24 -6.19
CA PHE A 36 6.35 -18.82 -6.18
C PHE A 36 6.74 -18.35 -4.76
N VAL A 37 5.89 -18.58 -3.76
CA VAL A 37 6.18 -18.17 -2.38
C VAL A 37 7.47 -18.81 -1.87
N LYS A 38 7.62 -20.14 -2.02
CA LYS A 38 8.83 -20.86 -1.61
C LYS A 38 10.10 -20.32 -2.27
N ARG A 39 10.02 -19.85 -3.52
CA ARG A 39 11.15 -19.28 -4.24
C ARG A 39 11.62 -17.98 -3.59
N TYR A 40 10.71 -17.09 -3.24
CA TYR A 40 11.03 -15.72 -2.81
C TYR A 40 11.03 -15.51 -1.29
N THR A 41 10.53 -16.46 -0.49
CA THR A 41 10.49 -16.32 0.97
C THR A 41 11.34 -17.37 1.68
N ASN A 42 11.76 -17.02 2.90
CA ASN A 42 12.29 -17.93 3.89
C ASN A 42 11.16 -18.75 4.53
N VAL A 43 11.53 -19.72 5.36
CA VAL A 43 10.58 -20.62 6.04
C VAL A 43 9.72 -19.87 7.06
N ASP A 44 10.18 -18.76 7.62
CA ASP A 44 9.41 -17.91 8.55
C ASP A 44 8.44 -16.95 7.85
N GLY A 45 8.53 -16.79 6.53
CA GLY A 45 7.69 -15.88 5.75
C GLY A 45 8.36 -14.56 5.37
N THR A 46 9.54 -14.25 5.92
CA THR A 46 10.36 -13.12 5.48
C THR A 46 10.85 -13.32 4.05
N LEU A 47 11.11 -12.22 3.33
CA LEU A 47 11.59 -12.28 1.96
C LEU A 47 13.09 -12.59 1.92
N LYS A 48 13.50 -13.36 0.91
CA LYS A 48 14.90 -13.52 0.52
C LYS A 48 15.37 -12.23 -0.16
N TRP A 49 15.70 -11.25 0.67
CA TRP A 49 15.96 -9.87 0.25
C TRP A 49 17.28 -9.34 0.84
N LYS A 50 17.53 -8.05 0.65
CA LYS A 50 18.64 -7.30 1.26
C LYS A 50 18.59 -7.43 2.79
N SER A 51 19.71 -7.25 3.48
CA SER A 51 19.77 -7.23 4.96
C SER A 51 19.51 -5.84 5.55
N GLU A 52 19.59 -4.81 4.72
CA GLU A 52 19.41 -3.40 5.09
C GLU A 52 18.60 -2.72 4.00
N PHE A 53 17.81 -1.72 4.41
CA PHE A 53 16.99 -0.93 3.51
C PHE A 53 17.20 0.55 3.85
N GLY A 54 17.74 1.30 2.88
CA GLY A 54 17.85 2.75 2.96
C GLY A 54 16.74 3.37 2.12
N SER A 55 16.40 4.63 2.41
CA SER A 55 15.29 5.38 1.80
C SER A 55 13.91 5.15 2.43
N MET A 56 13.01 6.08 2.13
CA MET A 56 11.56 6.00 2.42
C MET A 56 10.83 5.12 1.39
N ASP A 57 11.32 5.17 0.15
CA ASP A 57 10.77 4.54 -1.06
C ASP A 57 10.87 3.01 -1.07
N GLY A 58 9.85 2.33 -1.62
CA GLY A 58 9.83 0.89 -1.88
C GLY A 58 9.39 0.02 -0.68
N SER A 59 8.68 0.59 0.29
CA SER A 59 8.08 -0.18 1.39
C SER A 59 6.76 -0.87 1.03
N ASP A 60 6.13 -0.42 -0.05
CA ASP A 60 4.94 -0.94 -0.71
C ASP A 60 5.23 -2.11 -1.67
N ASP A 61 6.34 -2.04 -2.42
CA ASP A 61 6.86 -3.09 -3.33
C ASP A 61 6.65 -4.54 -2.85
N PRO A 62 7.06 -4.91 -1.61
CA PRO A 62 6.88 -6.28 -1.14
C PRO A 62 5.41 -6.65 -0.97
N TYR A 63 4.54 -5.73 -0.55
CA TYR A 63 3.11 -6.03 -0.44
C TYR A 63 2.50 -6.22 -1.83
N GLU A 64 2.86 -5.38 -2.79
CA GLU A 64 2.39 -5.50 -4.17
C GLU A 64 2.78 -6.83 -4.83
N ALA A 65 4.00 -7.30 -4.56
CA ALA A 65 4.49 -8.56 -5.10
C ALA A 65 3.68 -9.78 -4.64
N PHE A 66 3.00 -9.69 -3.49
CA PHE A 66 2.29 -10.81 -2.87
C PHE A 66 0.78 -10.61 -2.72
N GLN A 67 0.25 -9.40 -2.96
CA GLN A 67 -1.17 -9.05 -2.78
C GLN A 67 -2.15 -10.01 -3.49
N ASN A 68 -1.74 -10.53 -4.65
CA ASN A 68 -2.57 -11.39 -5.47
C ASN A 68 -2.82 -12.76 -4.84
N LEU A 69 -2.10 -13.15 -3.78
CA LEU A 69 -2.43 -14.34 -3.00
C LEU A 69 -3.78 -14.15 -2.28
N ALA A 70 -3.98 -13.00 -1.62
CA ALA A 70 -5.25 -12.70 -0.97
C ALA A 70 -6.39 -12.57 -2.01
N LEU A 71 -6.12 -11.91 -3.14
CA LEU A 71 -7.10 -11.81 -4.22
C LEU A 71 -7.48 -13.19 -4.76
N LEU A 72 -6.48 -14.06 -5.02
CA LEU A 72 -6.71 -15.43 -5.50
C LEU A 72 -7.61 -16.20 -4.55
N TYR A 73 -7.37 -16.13 -3.24
CA TYR A 73 -8.25 -16.75 -2.25
C TYR A 73 -9.68 -16.18 -2.32
N ALA A 74 -9.81 -14.85 -2.34
CA ALA A 74 -11.11 -14.17 -2.38
C ALA A 74 -11.97 -14.59 -3.60
N ILE A 75 -11.34 -14.94 -4.73
CA ILE A 75 -12.03 -15.36 -5.96
C ILE A 75 -12.12 -16.89 -6.14
N GLY A 76 -11.78 -17.68 -5.12
CA GLY A 76 -11.97 -19.14 -5.11
C GLY A 76 -10.70 -19.99 -5.11
N GLY A 77 -9.58 -19.42 -4.67
CA GLY A 77 -8.37 -20.15 -4.29
C GLY A 77 -8.59 -21.09 -3.10
N ASN A 78 -7.64 -21.99 -2.84
CA ASN A 78 -7.75 -22.96 -1.75
C ASN A 78 -7.21 -22.39 -0.41
N GLU A 79 -7.44 -23.11 0.69
CA GLU A 79 -7.02 -22.67 2.03
C GLU A 79 -5.50 -22.47 2.17
N GLU A 80 -4.70 -23.25 1.45
CA GLU A 80 -3.24 -23.08 1.43
C GLU A 80 -2.84 -21.70 0.90
N ILE A 81 -3.55 -21.17 -0.11
CA ILE A 81 -3.32 -19.80 -0.60
C ILE A 81 -3.59 -18.75 0.48
N TYR A 82 -4.65 -18.91 1.28
CA TYR A 82 -4.92 -18.00 2.39
C TYR A 82 -3.81 -18.04 3.44
N GLU A 83 -3.34 -19.23 3.82
CA GLU A 83 -2.26 -19.38 4.78
C GLU A 83 -0.95 -18.75 4.26
N LEU A 84 -0.65 -18.91 2.96
CA LEU A 84 0.48 -18.25 2.31
C LEU A 84 0.31 -16.73 2.26
N ALA A 85 -0.89 -16.24 1.98
CA ALA A 85 -1.18 -14.81 1.97
C ALA A 85 -0.94 -14.21 3.36
N ARG A 86 -1.55 -14.79 4.40
CA ARG A 86 -1.35 -14.34 5.78
C ARG A 86 0.13 -14.36 6.16
N LYS A 87 0.82 -15.48 5.90
CA LYS A 87 2.22 -15.63 6.29
C LYS A 87 3.13 -14.61 5.61
N THR A 88 2.91 -14.31 4.33
CA THR A 88 3.73 -13.32 3.63
C THR A 88 3.41 -11.91 4.09
N TRP A 89 2.13 -11.56 4.33
CA TRP A 89 1.78 -10.28 4.95
C TRP A 89 2.50 -10.06 6.29
N GLU A 90 2.42 -11.03 7.21
CA GLU A 90 3.07 -10.90 8.52
C GLU A 90 4.60 -10.87 8.41
N GLY A 91 5.17 -11.68 7.51
CA GLY A 91 6.62 -11.72 7.26
C GLY A 91 7.17 -10.42 6.69
N ILE A 92 6.47 -9.82 5.72
CA ILE A 92 6.81 -8.51 5.15
C ILE A 92 6.69 -7.42 6.21
N THR A 93 5.55 -7.38 6.92
CA THR A 93 5.29 -6.38 7.98
C THR A 93 6.39 -6.41 9.03
N LEU A 94 6.81 -7.60 9.48
CA LEU A 94 7.89 -7.77 10.44
C LEU A 94 9.23 -7.29 9.86
N GLN A 95 9.61 -7.76 8.68
CA GLN A 95 10.90 -7.45 8.08
C GLN A 95 11.08 -5.95 7.79
N TRP A 96 10.05 -5.27 7.27
CA TRP A 96 10.11 -3.82 7.06
C TRP A 96 9.95 -3.02 8.37
N THR A 97 9.43 -3.61 9.44
CA THR A 97 9.51 -3.02 10.77
C THR A 97 10.95 -3.02 11.28
N GLU A 98 11.71 -4.10 11.03
CA GLU A 98 13.13 -4.19 11.39
C GLU A 98 13.99 -3.19 10.60
N TYR A 99 13.65 -2.94 9.33
CA TYR A 99 14.30 -1.88 8.55
C TYR A 99 13.90 -0.47 8.99
N GLY A 100 12.72 -0.31 9.57
CA GLY A 100 12.23 0.96 10.14
C GLY A 100 11.22 1.72 9.26
N GLN A 101 10.98 1.26 8.04
CA GLN A 101 9.97 1.82 7.13
C GLN A 101 8.55 1.56 7.63
N ILE A 102 8.27 0.39 8.21
CA ILE A 102 6.97 0.10 8.82
C ILE A 102 7.02 0.43 10.32
N TYR A 103 5.99 1.12 10.81
CA TYR A 103 5.80 1.42 12.21
C TYR A 103 4.34 1.20 12.59
N ARG A 104 4.08 0.44 13.66
CA ARG A 104 2.70 0.08 14.06
C ARG A 104 1.89 -0.56 12.91
N GLU A 105 2.56 -1.43 12.15
CA GLU A 105 2.01 -2.20 11.01
C GLU A 105 1.57 -1.38 9.79
N PHE A 106 1.93 -0.09 9.74
CA PHE A 106 1.67 0.79 8.61
C PHE A 106 2.94 1.59 8.31
N ASP A 107 3.14 1.99 7.06
CA ASP A 107 4.29 2.81 6.64
C ASP A 107 4.47 4.01 7.56
N GLY A 108 5.71 4.25 7.99
CA GLY A 108 6.05 5.39 8.83
C GLY A 108 5.63 6.70 8.16
N TYR A 109 5.96 6.81 6.88
CA TYR A 109 5.56 7.90 5.99
C TYR A 109 5.82 7.52 4.53
N TYR A 110 4.87 7.78 3.63
CA TYR A 110 5.10 7.85 2.18
C TYR A 110 3.94 8.63 1.52
N ASP A 111 3.84 8.65 0.19
CA ASP A 111 2.66 9.23 -0.47
C ASP A 111 1.53 8.21 -0.67
N TRP A 112 0.33 8.74 -0.87
CA TRP A 112 -0.89 7.95 -0.97
C TRP A 112 -1.06 7.17 -2.28
N MET A 113 -0.21 7.40 -3.28
CA MET A 113 -0.17 6.52 -4.46
C MET A 113 0.36 5.15 -4.03
N HIS A 114 1.57 5.16 -3.48
CA HIS A 114 2.30 3.97 -3.05
C HIS A 114 1.65 3.27 -1.85
N HIS A 115 1.13 4.02 -0.87
CA HIS A 115 0.25 3.40 0.13
C HIS A 115 -0.94 2.68 -0.52
N GLY A 116 -1.57 3.31 -1.51
CA GLY A 116 -2.68 2.70 -2.24
C GLY A 116 -2.30 1.38 -2.91
N GLU A 117 -1.14 1.34 -3.57
CA GLU A 117 -0.61 0.15 -4.24
C GLU A 117 -0.32 -0.99 -3.24
N GLY A 118 0.42 -0.70 -2.17
CA GLY A 118 0.74 -1.70 -1.14
C GLY A 118 -0.48 -2.19 -0.35
N TYR A 119 -1.40 -1.29 0.05
CA TYR A 119 -2.55 -1.66 0.89
C TYR A 119 -3.70 -2.32 0.13
N LEU A 120 -3.64 -2.45 -1.19
CA LEU A 120 -4.52 -3.39 -1.90
C LEU A 120 -4.44 -4.79 -1.31
N TYR A 121 -3.26 -5.22 -0.85
CA TYR A 121 -3.11 -6.49 -0.13
C TYR A 121 -3.99 -6.52 1.14
N PHE A 122 -3.94 -5.47 1.95
CA PHE A 122 -4.78 -5.34 3.14
C PHE A 122 -6.27 -5.39 2.80
N TYR A 123 -6.69 -4.67 1.77
CA TYR A 123 -8.08 -4.65 1.31
C TYR A 123 -8.55 -6.03 0.82
N PHE A 124 -7.71 -6.75 0.08
CA PHE A 124 -8.02 -8.13 -0.33
C PHE A 124 -8.11 -9.08 0.86
N MET A 125 -7.25 -8.94 1.87
CA MET A 125 -7.38 -9.72 3.11
C MET A 125 -8.74 -9.51 3.74
N GLY A 126 -9.30 -8.30 3.69
CA GLY A 126 -10.65 -8.04 4.19
C GLY A 126 -11.78 -8.74 3.43
N LEU A 127 -11.56 -9.09 2.16
CA LEU A 127 -12.49 -9.88 1.35
C LEU A 127 -12.36 -11.40 1.59
N THR A 128 -11.30 -11.85 2.27
CA THR A 128 -11.04 -13.27 2.51
C THR A 128 -11.83 -13.82 3.71
N LYS A 129 -11.46 -13.41 4.93
CA LYS A 129 -12.03 -13.86 6.20
C LYS A 129 -12.50 -12.64 7.01
N PRO A 130 -13.67 -12.06 6.68
CA PRO A 130 -14.15 -10.83 7.31
C PRO A 130 -14.43 -10.97 8.83
N GLU A 131 -14.46 -12.18 9.36
CA GLU A 131 -14.53 -12.49 10.78
C GLU A 131 -13.21 -12.29 11.54
N SER A 132 -12.09 -12.06 10.84
CA SER A 132 -10.78 -11.83 11.44
C SER A 132 -10.79 -10.60 12.35
N LEU A 133 -10.69 -10.83 13.66
CA LEU A 133 -10.62 -9.75 14.65
C LEU A 133 -9.34 -8.92 14.47
N MET A 134 -8.24 -9.55 14.05
CA MET A 134 -6.98 -8.87 13.82
C MET A 134 -7.09 -7.85 12.67
N ASP A 135 -7.70 -8.23 11.55
CA ASP A 135 -7.84 -7.33 10.41
C ASP A 135 -8.85 -6.22 10.70
N ARG A 136 -9.95 -6.51 11.42
CA ARG A 136 -10.88 -5.48 11.91
C ARG A 136 -10.17 -4.45 12.80
N GLN A 137 -9.31 -4.90 13.70
CA GLN A 137 -8.54 -4.00 14.55
C GLN A 137 -7.52 -3.19 13.76
N ARG A 138 -6.87 -3.78 12.74
CA ARG A 138 -5.99 -3.05 11.82
C ARG A 138 -6.75 -1.98 11.05
N ALA A 139 -7.90 -2.32 10.48
CA ALA A 139 -8.74 -1.40 9.70
C ALA A 139 -9.09 -0.18 10.54
N ARG A 140 -9.56 -0.41 11.78
CA ARG A 140 -9.87 0.66 12.72
C ARG A 140 -8.66 1.52 13.06
N ARG A 141 -7.53 0.90 13.44
CA ARG A 141 -6.31 1.65 13.78
C ARG A 141 -5.82 2.49 12.61
N PHE A 142 -5.79 1.93 11.41
CA PHE A 142 -5.28 2.62 10.23
C PHE A 142 -6.23 3.77 9.82
N ALA A 143 -7.55 3.56 9.82
CA ALA A 143 -8.50 4.64 9.57
C ALA A 143 -8.35 5.80 10.57
N GLN A 144 -8.13 5.49 11.85
CA GLN A 144 -7.94 6.51 12.89
C GLN A 144 -6.71 7.40 12.68
N MET A 145 -5.66 6.91 11.99
CA MET A 145 -4.50 7.71 11.59
C MET A 145 -4.87 8.85 10.63
N TYR A 146 -5.98 8.71 9.88
CA TYR A 146 -6.44 9.69 8.89
C TYR A 146 -7.74 10.39 9.27
N MET A 147 -8.49 9.88 10.24
CA MET A 147 -9.65 10.57 10.80
C MET A 147 -9.29 11.63 11.85
N GLY A 148 -7.99 11.78 12.18
CA GLY A 148 -7.50 12.67 13.24
C GLY A 148 -7.87 12.16 14.64
N GLU A 149 -8.01 10.85 14.80
CA GLU A 149 -8.33 10.19 16.07
C GLU A 149 -7.10 9.57 16.74
N ASP A 150 -6.02 9.37 15.98
CA ASP A 150 -4.75 8.88 16.51
C ASP A 150 -3.80 10.04 16.88
N PRO A 151 -3.51 10.26 18.18
CA PRO A 151 -2.60 11.34 18.61
C PRO A 151 -1.13 11.07 18.25
N LEU A 152 -0.77 9.85 17.86
CA LEU A 152 0.59 9.51 17.42
C LEU A 152 0.78 9.64 15.90
N ALA A 153 -0.32 9.76 15.16
CA ALA A 153 -0.34 9.90 13.71
C ALA A 153 -1.27 11.06 13.34
N GLU A 154 -0.84 12.28 13.62
CA GLU A 154 -1.64 13.49 13.39
C GLU A 154 -1.72 13.86 11.89
N ASN A 155 -2.07 12.94 10.99
CA ASN A 155 -2.07 13.18 9.54
C ASN A 155 -3.17 14.16 9.11
N TYR A 156 -4.28 14.25 9.84
CA TYR A 156 -5.46 15.01 9.46
C TYR A 156 -5.76 16.18 10.40
N ASP A 157 -5.94 17.38 9.84
CA ASP A 157 -6.40 18.57 10.55
C ASP A 157 -7.94 18.64 10.52
N LYS A 158 -8.59 18.28 11.62
CA LYS A 158 -10.06 18.29 11.76
C LYS A 158 -10.71 19.65 11.54
N LYS A 159 -9.99 20.77 11.76
CA LYS A 159 -10.56 22.12 11.59
C LYS A 159 -10.52 22.56 10.13
N LYS A 160 -9.39 22.29 9.47
CA LYS A 160 -9.19 22.65 8.06
C LYS A 160 -9.70 21.59 7.09
N LYS A 161 -10.00 20.40 7.59
CA LYS A 161 -10.42 19.21 6.83
C LYS A 161 -9.41 18.82 5.75
N ILE A 162 -8.12 18.85 6.10
CA ILE A 162 -7.03 18.52 5.17
C ILE A 162 -6.12 17.45 5.75
N ILE A 163 -5.57 16.61 4.88
CA ILE A 163 -4.37 15.84 5.19
C ILE A 163 -3.16 16.79 5.12
N ARG A 164 -2.32 16.76 6.16
CA ARG A 164 -1.38 17.85 6.47
C ARG A 164 -0.11 17.85 5.62
N SER A 165 0.17 16.77 4.90
CA SER A 165 1.34 16.61 4.03
C SER A 165 1.01 15.69 2.86
N PRO A 166 1.71 15.78 1.72
CA PRO A 166 1.72 14.72 0.70
C PRO A 166 2.38 13.43 1.19
N LEU A 167 3.20 13.52 2.24
CA LEU A 167 3.92 12.41 2.84
C LEU A 167 3.38 12.16 4.25
N THR A 168 2.70 11.05 4.46
CA THR A 168 1.96 10.75 5.70
C THR A 168 2.07 9.28 6.07
N GLY A 169 1.75 8.92 7.31
CA GLY A 169 1.78 7.53 7.72
C GLY A 169 1.56 7.35 9.22
N SER A 170 2.01 6.23 9.75
CA SER A 170 1.85 5.86 11.16
C SER A 170 2.69 6.71 12.12
N ARG A 171 3.66 7.48 11.60
CA ARG A 171 4.45 8.48 12.35
C ARG A 171 3.89 9.89 12.20
N GLY A 172 2.75 10.05 11.53
CA GLY A 172 2.16 11.34 11.24
C GLY A 172 2.72 11.99 9.97
N PRO A 173 2.42 13.28 9.75
CA PRO A 173 2.79 13.97 8.52
C PRO A 173 4.29 14.27 8.51
N ARG A 174 4.96 13.93 7.41
CA ARG A 174 6.37 14.17 7.19
C ARG A 174 6.56 15.55 6.54
N PHE A 175 6.96 16.54 7.34
CA PHE A 175 7.20 17.91 6.87
C PHE A 175 8.64 18.20 6.43
N VAL A 176 9.57 17.36 6.87
CA VAL A 176 11.00 17.49 6.59
C VAL A 176 11.49 16.14 6.09
N VAL A 177 12.05 16.12 4.88
CA VAL A 177 12.72 14.96 4.28
C VAL A 177 14.23 15.22 4.21
N THR A 178 15.00 14.15 4.19
CA THR A 178 16.46 14.18 4.09
C THR A 178 16.94 13.75 2.70
N GLU A 179 18.22 13.90 2.44
CA GLU A 179 18.88 13.32 1.26
C GLU A 179 18.79 11.78 1.23
N GLU A 180 18.66 11.12 2.39
CA GLU A 180 18.50 9.67 2.48
C GLU A 180 17.09 9.23 2.06
N ASP A 181 16.06 9.99 2.45
CA ASP A 181 14.64 9.67 2.16
C ASP A 181 14.35 9.53 0.65
N TRP A 182 15.16 10.17 -0.22
CA TRP A 182 15.00 10.18 -1.69
C TRP A 182 16.17 9.57 -2.45
N LEU A 183 17.08 8.88 -1.75
CA LEU A 183 18.34 8.40 -2.33
C LEU A 183 18.12 7.48 -3.55
N THR A 184 17.12 6.62 -3.49
CA THR A 184 16.76 5.65 -4.55
C THR A 184 16.29 6.31 -5.85
N HIS A 185 15.83 7.56 -5.77
CA HIS A 185 15.26 8.29 -6.90
C HIS A 185 16.31 9.06 -7.73
N GLN A 186 17.51 9.29 -7.20
CA GLN A 186 18.47 10.23 -7.79
C GLN A 186 18.76 9.96 -9.27
N THR A 187 19.11 8.73 -9.63
CA THR A 187 19.46 8.40 -11.02
C THR A 187 18.23 8.14 -11.89
N VAL A 188 17.11 7.71 -11.29
CA VAL A 188 15.87 7.44 -12.01
C VAL A 188 15.24 8.73 -12.51
N LEU A 189 15.36 9.82 -11.74
CA LEU A 189 14.70 11.09 -12.01
C LEU A 189 15.51 12.07 -12.88
N ASP A 190 16.75 11.75 -13.28
CA ASP A 190 17.56 12.61 -14.15
C ASP A 190 16.89 12.95 -15.48
N ASP A 191 16.11 12.01 -16.00
CA ASP A 191 15.37 12.14 -17.25
C ASP A 191 13.88 12.48 -17.06
N TYR A 192 13.46 12.75 -15.82
CA TYR A 192 12.10 13.18 -15.48
C TYR A 192 11.93 14.70 -15.51
N LEU A 193 10.66 15.12 -15.43
CA LEU A 193 10.28 16.53 -15.41
C LEU A 193 10.94 17.28 -14.24
N ALA A 194 11.52 18.44 -14.52
CA ALA A 194 12.04 19.33 -13.50
C ALA A 194 10.91 19.73 -12.52
N PRO A 195 11.08 19.51 -11.20
CA PRO A 195 10.00 19.71 -10.23
C PRO A 195 9.70 21.19 -9.93
N TYR A 196 10.65 22.08 -10.23
CA TYR A 196 10.51 23.52 -10.01
C TYR A 196 11.12 24.31 -11.17
N GLU A 197 10.53 25.47 -11.47
CA GLU A 197 10.97 26.38 -12.54
C GLU A 197 12.23 27.18 -12.17
N ASP A 198 12.51 27.33 -10.88
CA ASP A 198 13.49 28.26 -10.31
C ASP A 198 14.67 27.57 -9.61
N ILE A 199 15.07 26.39 -10.09
CA ILE A 199 16.24 25.67 -9.56
C ILE A 199 17.52 26.27 -10.14
N GLU A 200 18.35 26.87 -9.28
CA GLU A 200 19.63 27.42 -9.69
C GLU A 200 20.52 26.32 -10.31
N GLY A 201 21.05 26.58 -11.51
CA GLY A 201 21.90 25.64 -12.25
C GLY A 201 21.15 24.64 -13.12
N VAL A 202 19.81 24.71 -13.19
CA VAL A 202 18.97 23.88 -14.07
C VAL A 202 18.33 24.74 -15.15
N ASP A 203 18.43 24.31 -16.41
CA ASP A 203 17.68 24.91 -17.51
C ASP A 203 16.26 24.32 -17.55
N PHE A 204 15.28 25.05 -16.98
CA PHE A 204 13.90 24.58 -16.96
C PHE A 204 13.30 24.38 -18.36
N ALA A 205 13.78 25.10 -19.39
CA ALA A 205 13.30 24.91 -20.75
C ALA A 205 13.67 23.53 -21.34
N SER A 206 14.68 22.86 -20.77
CA SER A 206 15.00 21.47 -21.09
C SER A 206 13.95 20.47 -20.58
N MET A 207 13.07 20.92 -19.68
CA MET A 207 12.12 20.12 -18.90
C MET A 207 12.77 19.08 -17.99
N LYS A 208 14.10 19.00 -17.90
CA LYS A 208 14.83 17.98 -17.14
C LYS A 208 15.57 18.58 -15.96
N CYS A 209 15.84 17.75 -14.95
CA CYS A 209 16.62 18.13 -13.78
C CYS A 209 17.61 17.02 -13.45
N GLN A 210 18.90 17.34 -13.29
CA GLN A 210 19.92 16.35 -12.93
C GLN A 210 19.89 16.09 -11.42
N TRP A 211 19.01 15.18 -11.01
CA TRP A 211 18.88 14.72 -9.63
C TRP A 211 20.13 14.01 -9.12
N SER A 212 20.97 13.45 -10.00
CA SER A 212 22.24 12.83 -9.64
C SER A 212 23.38 13.82 -9.37
N ASP A 213 23.23 15.11 -9.71
CA ASP A 213 24.18 16.14 -9.31
C ASP A 213 24.00 16.48 -7.82
N PRO A 214 25.03 16.35 -6.98
CA PRO A 214 24.89 16.50 -5.53
C PRO A 214 24.55 17.93 -5.08
N ILE A 215 24.88 18.95 -5.87
CA ILE A 215 24.52 20.35 -5.57
C ILE A 215 23.05 20.59 -5.91
N ILE A 216 22.60 20.12 -7.08
CA ILE A 216 21.20 20.20 -7.50
C ILE A 216 20.32 19.40 -6.53
N TYR A 217 20.72 18.17 -6.18
CA TYR A 217 19.98 17.32 -5.27
C TYR A 217 19.74 17.96 -3.90
N ARG A 218 20.79 18.52 -3.28
CA ARG A 218 20.63 19.23 -2.00
C ARG A 218 19.67 20.42 -2.11
N ARG A 219 19.75 21.18 -3.20
CA ARG A 219 18.82 22.30 -3.47
C ARG A 219 17.38 21.80 -3.60
N LEU A 220 17.14 20.69 -4.29
CA LEU A 220 15.83 20.07 -4.41
C LEU A 220 15.25 19.70 -3.05
N ILE A 221 16.02 18.99 -2.21
CA ILE A 221 15.58 18.61 -0.86
C ILE A 221 15.22 19.84 -0.02
N GLU A 222 16.02 20.91 -0.09
CA GLU A 222 15.70 22.17 0.59
C GLU A 222 14.41 22.81 0.06
N MET A 223 14.19 22.78 -1.27
CA MET A 223 12.99 23.33 -1.89
C MET A 223 11.74 22.51 -1.54
N MET A 224 11.82 21.18 -1.54
CA MET A 224 10.74 20.29 -1.11
C MET A 224 10.35 20.57 0.34
N ASN A 225 11.34 20.70 1.22
CA ASN A 225 11.13 21.04 2.62
C ASN A 225 10.53 22.43 2.83
N LYS A 226 10.77 23.39 1.93
CA LYS A 226 10.21 24.75 2.01
C LYS A 226 8.81 24.83 1.39
N ARG A 227 8.53 24.07 0.33
CA ARG A 227 7.41 24.34 -0.60
C ARG A 227 6.43 23.18 -0.80
N MET A 228 6.88 21.92 -0.68
CA MET A 228 6.09 20.75 -1.09
C MET A 228 5.55 19.95 0.09
N ASN A 229 6.36 19.71 1.12
CA ASN A 229 6.06 18.74 2.17
C ASN A 229 5.01 19.21 3.19
N ARG A 230 4.18 20.22 2.87
CA ARG A 230 3.13 20.74 3.76
C ARG A 230 1.90 21.08 2.96
N GLY A 231 0.76 20.75 3.54
CA GLY A 231 -0.54 20.94 2.91
C GLY A 231 -1.03 19.68 2.22
N ASP A 232 -2.23 19.80 1.69
CA ASP A 232 -2.93 18.69 1.06
C ASP A 232 -2.64 18.62 -0.43
N VAL A 233 -2.81 17.44 -1.01
CA VAL A 233 -2.69 17.19 -2.45
C VAL A 233 -3.81 16.28 -2.93
N PRO A 234 -4.25 16.38 -4.20
CA PRO A 234 -5.30 15.50 -4.74
C PRO A 234 -5.00 14.00 -4.56
N LEU A 235 -3.72 13.63 -4.51
CA LEU A 235 -3.30 12.24 -4.32
C LEU A 235 -3.75 11.66 -2.96
N ASN A 236 -3.88 12.50 -1.94
CA ASN A 236 -4.34 12.10 -0.61
C ASN A 236 -5.81 11.65 -0.62
N LEU A 237 -6.59 11.90 -1.68
CA LEU A 237 -7.95 11.38 -1.82
C LEU A 237 -7.99 9.84 -1.74
N ASN A 238 -6.91 9.16 -2.11
CA ASN A 238 -6.80 7.70 -1.96
C ASN A 238 -6.94 7.26 -0.49
N ALA A 239 -6.68 8.13 0.49
CA ALA A 239 -6.89 7.86 1.92
C ALA A 239 -8.32 7.46 2.27
N THR A 240 -9.29 7.92 1.48
CA THR A 240 -10.70 7.56 1.67
C THR A 240 -10.96 6.07 1.54
N THR A 241 -10.14 5.34 0.76
CA THR A 241 -10.26 3.88 0.62
C THR A 241 -10.01 3.17 1.95
N LEU A 242 -9.05 3.66 2.73
CA LEU A 242 -8.70 3.09 4.04
C LEU A 242 -9.82 3.28 5.06
N VAL A 243 -10.40 4.49 5.12
CA VAL A 243 -11.54 4.77 6.02
C VAL A 243 -12.80 4.06 5.55
N THR A 244 -13.02 3.96 4.24
CA THR A 244 -14.12 3.15 3.67
C THR A 244 -13.95 1.68 4.01
N HIS A 245 -12.72 1.17 4.07
CA HIS A 245 -12.46 -0.20 4.45
C HIS A 245 -12.87 -0.51 5.90
N ASP A 246 -12.54 0.38 6.84
CA ASP A 246 -13.02 0.26 8.23
C ASP A 246 -14.55 0.29 8.30
N TYR A 247 -15.18 1.17 7.51
CA TYR A 247 -16.65 1.26 7.44
C TYR A 247 -17.32 -0.02 6.97
N MET A 248 -16.67 -0.77 6.07
CA MET A 248 -17.17 -2.09 5.65
C MET A 248 -17.21 -3.12 6.80
N TYR A 249 -16.37 -2.94 7.83
CA TYR A 249 -16.39 -3.78 9.03
C TYR A 249 -17.27 -3.25 10.15
N SER A 250 -17.18 -1.95 10.43
CA SER A 250 -17.74 -1.31 11.62
C SER A 250 -19.21 -0.90 11.41
N HIS A 251 -19.57 -0.54 10.18
CA HIS A 251 -20.77 0.21 9.83
C HIS A 251 -20.94 1.53 10.62
N ASP A 252 -19.85 2.10 11.15
CA ASP A 252 -19.87 3.36 11.89
C ASP A 252 -20.11 4.53 10.92
N LYS A 253 -21.21 5.23 11.14
CA LYS A 253 -21.59 6.36 10.29
C LYS A 253 -20.53 7.48 10.30
N SER A 254 -19.76 7.64 11.37
CA SER A 254 -18.72 8.67 11.45
C SER A 254 -17.61 8.49 10.41
N GLU A 255 -17.27 7.25 10.04
CA GLU A 255 -16.29 6.93 9.00
C GLU A 255 -16.82 7.31 7.61
N LYS A 256 -18.09 6.96 7.33
CA LYS A 256 -18.78 7.37 6.10
C LYS A 256 -18.86 8.90 5.99
N ASP A 257 -19.28 9.56 7.06
CA ASP A 257 -19.44 11.01 7.08
C ASP A 257 -18.07 11.69 6.89
N TRP A 258 -16.99 11.15 7.46
CA TRP A 258 -15.63 11.63 7.22
C TRP A 258 -15.22 11.52 5.75
N VAL A 259 -15.47 10.37 5.10
CA VAL A 259 -15.15 10.17 3.67
C VAL A 259 -15.89 11.19 2.80
N LEU A 260 -17.20 11.37 3.01
CA LEU A 260 -18.00 12.30 2.23
C LEU A 260 -17.64 13.76 2.48
N ASP A 261 -17.18 14.10 3.68
CA ASP A 261 -16.75 15.46 4.03
C ASP A 261 -15.36 15.81 3.46
N TYR A 262 -14.54 14.81 3.14
CA TYR A 262 -13.20 14.99 2.59
C TYR A 262 -13.15 15.03 1.05
N LEU A 263 -14.12 14.40 0.39
CA LEU A 263 -14.34 14.48 -1.07
C LEU A 263 -14.92 15.84 -1.49
#